data_AF-A0A1A8IS99-F1
#
_entry.id   AF-A0A1A8IS99-F1
#
_cell.length_a   1.000
_cell.length_b   1.000
_cell.length_c   1.000
_cell.angle_alpha   90.00
_cell.angle_beta   90.00
_cell.angle_gamma   90.00
#
_symmetry.space_group_name_H-M   'P 1'
#
loop_
_entity.id
_entity.type
_entity.pdbx_description
1 polymer ?
#
loop_
_entity_poly.entity_id
_entity_poly.type
_entity_poly.pdbx_seq_one_letter_code
_entity_poly.pdbx_strand_id
1 'polypeptide(L)'
;VISEEHSRFKEYRRLLRQLPDDNRATLNALFGHFYMLQVFSQVNKMSAQNLAVVLVPSLFQAVTQDLIRLTREFIIHHTLLF
;
A
#
# COMPACT_ATOMS: atom_id res chain seq x y z
N VAL A 1 12.72 21.82 6.45
CA VAL A 1 12.09 20.78 7.31
C VAL A 1 11.56 19.70 6.38
N ILE A 2 12.06 18.47 6.46
CA ILE A 2 11.53 17.36 5.65
C ILE A 2 10.16 16.99 6.27
N SER A 3 9.10 16.96 5.45
CA SER A 3 7.76 16.56 5.92
C SER A 3 7.81 15.14 6.51
N GLU A 4 7.06 14.89 7.58
CA GLU A 4 6.95 13.55 8.20
C GLU A 4 6.58 12.47 7.18
N GLU A 5 5.75 12.81 6.19
CA GLU A 5 5.39 11.92 5.08
C GLU A 5 6.59 11.51 4.24
N HIS A 6 7.46 12.47 3.87
CA HIS A 6 8.67 12.19 3.10
C HIS A 6 9.63 11.26 3.86
N SER A 7 9.80 11.50 5.17
CA SER A 7 10.63 10.64 6.02
C SER A 7 10.09 9.21 6.06
N ARG A 8 8.78 9.08 6.22
CA ARG A 8 8.10 7.79 6.27
C ARG A 8 8.11 7.03 4.95
N PHE A 9 7.90 7.70 3.81
CA PHE A 9 8.00 7.07 2.49
C PHE A 9 9.43 6.68 2.14
N LYS A 10 10.42 7.43 2.61
CA LYS A 10 11.84 7.02 2.53
C LYS A 10 12.06 5.73 3.30
N GLU A 11 11.48 5.61 4.48
CA GLU A 11 11.58 4.40 5.31
C GLU A 11 10.84 3.20 4.69
N TYR A 12 9.65 3.40 4.12
CA TYR A 12 8.94 2.36 3.37
C TYR A 12 9.80 1.81 2.24
N ARG A 13 10.40 2.67 1.41
CA ARG A 13 11.31 2.23 0.34
C ARG A 13 12.56 1.53 0.85
N ARG A 14 13.06 1.89 2.04
CA ARG A 14 14.21 1.22 2.67
C ARG A 14 13.83 -0.21 3.07
N LEU A 15 12.65 -0.41 3.65
CA LEU A 15 12.14 -1.70 4.09
C LEU A 15 11.69 -2.58 2.91
N LEU A 16 11.01 -2.02 1.92
CA LEU A 16 10.60 -2.74 0.71
C LEU A 16 11.79 -3.32 -0.06
N ARG A 17 12.92 -2.61 -0.08
CA ARG A 17 14.18 -3.10 -0.68
C ARG A 17 14.85 -4.24 0.09
N GLN A 18 14.43 -4.51 1.33
CA GLN A 18 14.93 -5.66 2.12
C GLN A 18 14.09 -6.92 1.91
N LEU A 19 12.94 -6.81 1.24
CA LEU A 19 12.16 -7.97 0.85
C LEU A 19 12.86 -8.75 -0.26
N PRO A 20 12.71 -10.10 -0.29
CA PRO A 20 13.08 -10.89 -1.46
C PRO A 20 12.46 -10.31 -2.73
N ASP A 21 13.17 -10.41 -3.85
CA ASP A 21 12.77 -9.79 -5.12
C ASP A 21 11.38 -10.25 -5.57
N ASP A 22 11.06 -11.53 -5.41
CA ASP A 22 9.75 -12.09 -5.75
C ASP A 22 8.62 -11.50 -4.89
N ASN A 23 8.86 -11.35 -3.59
CA ASN A 23 7.89 -10.72 -2.67
C ASN A 23 7.67 -9.25 -3.05
N ARG A 24 8.74 -8.52 -3.36
CA ARG A 24 8.65 -7.11 -3.78
C ARG A 24 7.90 -6.96 -5.10
N ALA A 25 8.18 -7.83 -6.08
CA ALA A 25 7.48 -7.86 -7.37
C ALA A 25 6.00 -8.21 -7.20
N THR A 26 5.69 -9.18 -6.34
CA THR A 26 4.30 -9.56 -6.02
C THR A 26 3.54 -8.40 -5.41
N LEU A 27 4.13 -7.71 -4.42
CA LEU A 27 3.50 -6.54 -3.80
C LEU A 27 3.32 -5.38 -4.81
N ASN A 28 4.30 -5.13 -5.68
CA ASN A 28 4.18 -4.10 -6.71
C ASN A 28 2.99 -4.39 -7.65
N ALA A 29 2.89 -5.62 -8.17
CA ALA A 29 1.78 -6.02 -9.02
C ALA A 29 0.42 -5.92 -8.30
N LEU A 30 0.37 -6.39 -7.05
CA LEU A 30 -0.83 -6.35 -6.22
C LEU A 30 -1.31 -4.91 -5.98
N PHE A 31 -0.43 -4.03 -5.50
CA PHE A 31 -0.79 -2.64 -5.21
C PHE A 31 -1.04 -1.83 -6.48
N GLY A 32 -0.37 -2.13 -7.58
CA GLY A 32 -0.68 -1.56 -8.89
C GLY A 32 -2.09 -1.90 -9.36
N HIS A 33 -2.53 -3.15 -9.17
CA HIS A 33 -3.91 -3.56 -9.47
C HIS A 33 -4.93 -2.83 -8.59
N PHE A 34 -4.69 -2.77 -7.28
CA PHE A 34 -5.60 -2.07 -6.35
C PHE A 34 -5.60 -0.56 -6.54
N TYR A 35 -4.50 0.03 -7.02
CA TYR A 35 -4.46 1.42 -7.42
C TYR A 35 -5.45 1.70 -8.56
N MET A 36 -5.50 0.84 -9.58
CA MET A 36 -6.50 0.96 -10.64
C MET A 36 -7.92 0.83 -10.08
N LEU A 37 -8.18 -0.14 -9.19
CA LEU A 37 -9.50 -0.30 -8.57
C LEU A 37 -9.93 0.95 -7.81
N GLN A 38 -9.05 1.59 -7.04
CA GLN A 38 -9.41 2.80 -6.30
C GLN A 38 -9.61 4.02 -7.20
N VAL A 39 -8.93 4.12 -8.34
CA VAL A 39 -9.18 5.17 -9.34
C VAL A 39 -10.63 5.11 -9.83
N PHE A 40 -11.19 3.91 -10.00
CA PHE A 40 -12.59 3.72 -10.40
C PHE A 40 -13.58 3.62 -9.22
N SER A 41 -13.20 4.09 -8.03
CA SER A 41 -14.01 4.00 -6.80
C SER A 41 -15.38 4.67 -6.90
N GLN A 42 -15.57 5.67 -7.76
CA GLN A 42 -16.88 6.28 -7.99
C GLN A 42 -17.90 5.29 -8.57
N VAL A 43 -17.45 4.30 -9.33
CA VAL A 43 -18.28 3.26 -9.95
C VAL A 43 -18.32 2.01 -9.06
N ASN A 44 -17.16 1.45 -8.71
CA ASN A 44 -17.08 0.17 -8.00
C ASN A 44 -17.23 0.29 -6.47
N LYS A 45 -17.28 1.52 -5.93
CA LYS A 45 -17.42 1.85 -4.50
C LYS A 45 -16.26 1.38 -3.60
N MET A 46 -15.15 0.95 -4.18
CA MET A 46 -13.94 0.51 -3.47
C MET A 46 -12.92 1.65 -3.39
N SER A 47 -13.00 2.47 -2.35
CA SER A 47 -11.95 3.45 -2.03
C SER A 47 -10.66 2.74 -1.58
N ALA A 48 -9.52 3.45 -1.62
CA ALA A 48 -8.27 2.92 -1.07
C ALA A 48 -8.38 2.51 0.42
N GLN A 49 -9.24 3.18 1.19
CA GLN A 49 -9.54 2.81 2.57
C GLN A 49 -10.30 1.48 2.65
N ASN A 50 -11.34 1.30 1.84
CA ASN A 50 -12.12 0.07 1.81
C ASN A 50 -11.25 -1.12 1.39
N LEU A 51 -10.41 -0.92 0.37
CA LEU A 51 -9.45 -1.93 -0.09
C LEU A 51 -8.44 -2.28 1.00
N ALA A 52 -7.88 -1.30 1.71
CA ALA A 52 -6.94 -1.55 2.79
C ALA A 52 -7.56 -2.38 3.92
N VAL A 53 -8.80 -2.07 4.33
CA VAL A 53 -9.51 -2.84 5.37
C VAL A 53 -9.68 -4.30 4.98
N VAL A 54 -9.98 -4.59 3.71
CA VAL A 54 -10.17 -5.96 3.21
C VAL A 54 -8.84 -6.70 3.05
N LEU A 55 -7.77 -6.01 2.66
CA LEU A 55 -6.47 -6.64 2.34
C LEU A 55 -5.61 -6.93 3.57
N VAL A 56 -5.67 -6.07 4.59
CA VAL A 56 -4.81 -6.16 5.78
C VAL A 56 -4.85 -7.53 6.46
N PRO A 57 -6.01 -8.16 6.71
CA PRO A 57 -6.07 -9.50 7.29
C PRO A 57 -5.28 -10.55 6.48
N SER A 58 -5.36 -10.49 5.15
CA SER A 58 -4.69 -11.45 4.28
C SER A 58 -3.19 -11.20 4.14
N LEU A 59 -2.76 -9.94 4.18
CA LEU A 59 -1.35 -9.56 4.03
C LEU A 59 -0.54 -9.74 5.33
N PHE A 60 -1.13 -9.44 6.48
CA PHE A 60 -0.40 -9.34 7.74
C PHE A 60 -0.91 -10.28 8.83
N GLN A 61 -1.99 -11.02 8.58
CA GLN A 61 -2.64 -11.90 9.59
C GLN A 61 -3.02 -11.16 10.89
N ALA A 62 -3.15 -9.83 10.80
CA ALA A 62 -3.44 -8.91 11.89
C ALA A 62 -4.17 -7.69 11.33
N VAL A 63 -4.99 -7.03 12.15
CA VAL A 63 -5.75 -5.84 11.74
C VAL A 63 -5.52 -4.72 12.74
N THR A 64 -4.64 -3.79 12.40
CA THR A 64 -4.38 -2.58 13.20
C THR A 64 -4.60 -1.33 12.34
N GLN A 65 -4.87 -0.19 12.99
CA GLN A 65 -5.03 1.08 12.27
C GLN A 65 -3.75 1.47 11.50
N ASP A 66 -2.57 1.17 12.04
CA ASP A 66 -1.30 1.42 11.38
C ASP A 66 -1.12 0.57 10.12
N LEU A 67 -1.52 -0.71 10.14
CA LEU A 67 -1.47 -1.59 8.97
C LEU A 67 -2.48 -1.16 7.91
N ILE A 68 -3.66 -0.69 8.31
CA ILE A 68 -4.66 -0.12 7.38
C ILE A 68 -4.11 1.14 6.73
N ARG A 69 -3.50 2.05 7.50
CA ARG A 69 -2.86 3.25 6.97
C ARG A 69 -1.73 2.90 6.00
N LEU A 70 -0.84 1.98 6.38
CA LEU A 70 0.26 1.51 5.55
C LEU A 70 -0.26 0.95 4.21
N THR A 71 -1.24 0.06 4.27
CA THR A 71 -1.81 -0.60 3.09
C THR A 71 -2.51 0.41 2.17
N ARG A 72 -3.26 1.36 2.75
CA ARG A 72 -3.91 2.44 1.98
C ARG A 72 -2.89 3.27 1.22
N GLU A 73 -1.75 3.58 1.84
CA GLU A 73 -0.72 4.39 1.19
C GLU A 73 0.09 3.61 0.17
N PHE A 74 0.30 2.31 0.37
CA PHE A 74 0.87 1.43 -0.64
C PHE A 74 -0.01 1.38 -1.89
N ILE A 75 -1.34 1.38 -1.73
CA ILE A 75 -2.27 1.49 -2.86
C ILE A 75 -2.15 2.86 -3.54
N ILE A 76 -2.25 3.97 -2.79
CA ILE A 76 -2.30 5.32 -3.37
C ILE A 76 -0.97 5.71 -4.03
N HIS A 77 0.16 5.34 -3.42
CA HIS A 77 1.50 5.78 -3.81
C HIS A 77 2.35 4.65 -4.41
N HIS A 78 1.74 3.61 -4.98
CA HIS A 78 2.48 2.43 -5.45
C HIS A 78 3.63 2.79 -6.41
N THR A 79 3.40 3.71 -7.36
CA THR A 79 4.41 4.18 -8.34
C THR A 79 5.59 4.92 -7.71
N LEU A 80 5.42 5.48 -6.51
CA LEU A 80 6.49 6.18 -5.80
C LEU A 80 7.29 5.22 -4.90
N LEU A 81 6.65 4.14 -4.44
CA LEU A 81 7.17 3.26 -3.39
C LEU A 81 7.81 1.97 -3.93
N PHE A 82 7.32 1.44 -5.04
CA PHE A 82 7.78 0.19 -5.67
C PHE A 82 8.51 0.46 -6.98
#